data_AF-A0A3M7IL15-F1
#
_entry.id   AF-A0A3M7IL15-F1
#
_cell.length_a   1.000
_cell.length_b   1.000
_cell.length_c   1.000
_cell.angle_alpha   90.00
_cell.angle_beta   90.00
_cell.angle_gamma   90.00
#
_symmetry.space_group_name_H-M   'P 1'
#
loop_
_entity.id
_entity.type
_entity.pdbx_description
1 polymer ?
#
loop_
_entity_poly.entity_id
_entity_poly.type
_entity_poly.pdbx_seq_one_letter_code
_entity_poly.pdbx_strand_id
1 'polypeptide(L)'
;MTGWQVSNSLHRVTAVITSSDAENGRQLLSSGNSSNFETRMVAELALYWILYEHGINGALYLPRAQAALHEWKREWAGLFDQPRHQFLLMSYSFGQLLMYEQSLSSKSAAVRESLLSEMLRLSSGIMQLAIETTDARTKHLTDHVYHMIAFAAVTALRLMSKYGENVQVGRDFGQVGTLIYKIVEWLDSIGPGSHTGHIMSDVIKATQRKLGSNIGGSTQASPPALQIEGTNLAVPDFFAANTAEFDWDDIIPDWPSLDSLDVPAHDDNFI
;
A
#
# COMPACT_ATOMS: atom_id res chain seq x y z
N MET A 1 18.07 41.80 14.23
CA MET A 1 19.02 41.38 13.18
C MET A 1 20.11 40.62 13.90
N THR A 2 20.42 39.35 13.72
CA THR A 2 20.20 38.26 12.74
C THR A 2 20.85 37.05 13.45
N GLY A 3 20.50 35.78 13.35
CA GLY A 3 19.51 35.00 12.62
C GLY A 3 19.73 33.57 13.11
N TRP A 4 18.67 32.85 13.44
CA TRP A 4 18.77 31.43 13.77
C TRP A 4 18.90 30.65 12.47
N GLN A 5 20.07 30.08 12.21
CA GLN A 5 20.21 28.99 11.24
C GLN A 5 19.73 27.70 11.93
N VAL A 6 18.50 27.30 11.65
CA VAL A 6 18.07 25.92 11.91
C VAL A 6 18.54 25.08 10.73
N SER A 7 19.63 24.35 10.96
CA SER A 7 20.08 23.28 10.09
C SER A 7 19.04 22.16 10.10
N ASN A 8 18.18 22.10 9.09
CA ASN A 8 17.35 20.92 8.82
C ASN A 8 18.27 19.77 8.38
N SER A 9 18.72 18.98 9.36
CA SER A 9 19.32 17.69 9.09
C SER A 9 18.20 16.69 8.80
N LEU A 10 18.12 16.23 7.55
CA LEU A 10 17.34 15.04 7.17
C LEU A 10 17.66 13.92 8.16
N HIS A 11 16.68 13.52 8.97
CA HIS A 11 16.80 12.32 9.78
C HIS A 11 16.79 11.11 8.85
N ARG A 12 17.98 10.65 8.48
CA ARG A 12 18.16 9.37 7.80
C ARG A 12 17.75 8.28 8.78
N VAL A 13 16.58 7.68 8.57
CA VAL A 13 16.12 6.53 9.36
C VAL A 13 17.07 5.36 9.08
N THR A 14 18.01 5.13 9.99
CA THR A 14 18.86 3.95 9.97
C THR A 14 18.04 2.74 10.37
N ALA A 15 18.04 1.68 9.56
CA ALA A 15 17.39 0.44 9.93
C ALA A 15 17.99 -0.10 11.25
N VAL A 16 17.12 -0.48 12.17
CA VAL A 16 17.50 -1.13 13.44
C VAL A 16 18.02 -2.55 13.20
N ILE A 17 17.60 -3.14 12.08
CA ILE A 17 18.01 -4.46 11.60
C ILE A 17 18.99 -4.26 10.44
N THR A 18 20.08 -5.02 10.43
CA THR A 18 21.11 -5.00 9.39
C THR A 18 21.01 -6.20 8.45
N SER A 19 21.73 -6.17 7.32
CA SER A 19 21.87 -7.34 6.44
C SER A 19 22.46 -8.55 7.19
N SER A 20 23.36 -8.29 8.13
CA SER A 20 23.93 -9.32 8.99
C SER A 20 22.86 -10.01 9.84
N ASP A 21 21.88 -9.27 10.35
CA ASP A 21 20.80 -9.83 11.18
C ASP A 21 19.86 -10.72 10.34
N ALA A 22 19.56 -10.30 9.10
CA ALA A 22 18.78 -11.10 8.17
C ALA A 22 19.50 -12.41 7.80
N GLU A 23 20.81 -12.36 7.58
CA GLU A 23 21.63 -13.54 7.26
C GLU A 23 21.78 -14.47 8.48
N ASN A 24 22.00 -13.91 9.67
CA ASN A 24 22.04 -14.68 10.91
C ASN A 24 20.72 -15.44 11.14
N GLY A 25 19.57 -14.81 10.84
CA GLY A 25 18.27 -15.48 10.88
C GLY A 25 18.18 -16.71 9.97
N ARG A 26 18.73 -16.62 8.76
CA ARG A 26 18.80 -17.75 7.81
C ARG A 26 19.68 -18.88 8.32
N GLN A 27 20.82 -18.55 8.93
CA GLN A 27 21.73 -19.55 9.51
C GLN A 27 21.09 -20.32 10.67
N LEU A 28 20.26 -19.68 11.48
CA LEU A 28 19.53 -20.35 12.58
C LEU A 28 18.62 -21.46 12.07
N LEU A 29 18.03 -21.31 10.88
CA LEU A 29 17.19 -22.36 10.26
C LEU A 29 17.98 -23.59 9.83
N SER A 30 19.27 -23.43 9.53
CA SER A 30 20.15 -24.52 9.08
C SER A 30 20.48 -25.50 10.22
N SER A 31 20.11 -25.20 11.47
CA SER A 31 20.32 -26.06 12.64
C SER A 31 19.36 -27.26 12.73
N GLY A 32 18.38 -27.36 11.83
CA GLY A 32 17.55 -28.57 11.61
C GLY A 32 16.34 -28.75 12.55
N ASN A 33 16.12 -27.86 13.52
CA ASN A 33 15.04 -27.96 14.50
C ASN A 33 14.01 -26.81 14.43
N SER A 34 14.01 -26.02 13.35
CA SER A 34 13.14 -24.84 13.27
C SER A 34 11.68 -25.20 13.05
N SER A 35 10.81 -24.56 13.84
CA SER A 35 9.37 -24.63 13.71
C SER A 35 8.87 -23.91 12.45
N ASN A 36 7.62 -24.21 12.05
CA ASN A 36 6.93 -23.46 11.00
C ASN A 36 6.87 -21.95 11.33
N PHE A 37 6.65 -21.61 12.60
CA PHE A 37 6.60 -20.21 13.04
C PHE A 37 7.95 -19.50 12.86
N GLU A 38 9.04 -20.09 13.34
CA GLU A 38 10.39 -19.49 13.19
C GLU A 38 10.78 -19.33 11.74
N THR A 39 10.50 -20.35 10.91
CA THR A 39 10.77 -20.30 9.46
C THR A 39 10.02 -19.15 8.79
N ARG A 40 8.75 -18.92 9.17
CA ARG A 40 7.95 -17.77 8.67
C ARG A 40 8.53 -16.43 9.12
N MET A 41 8.94 -16.32 10.39
CA MET A 41 9.53 -15.09 10.91
C MET A 41 10.80 -14.71 10.14
N VAL A 42 11.66 -15.69 9.82
CA VAL A 42 12.87 -15.46 9.02
C VAL A 42 12.51 -15.10 7.57
N ALA A 43 11.50 -15.76 6.98
CA ALA A 43 11.02 -15.41 5.65
C ALA A 43 10.48 -13.97 5.59
N GLU A 44 9.64 -13.57 6.55
CA GLU A 44 9.12 -12.20 6.64
C GLU A 44 10.24 -11.19 6.88
N LEU A 45 11.20 -11.48 7.75
CA LEU A 45 12.39 -10.63 7.96
C LEU A 45 13.17 -10.42 6.67
N ALA A 46 13.42 -11.49 5.91
CA ALA A 46 14.09 -11.41 4.61
C ALA A 46 13.28 -10.59 3.60
N LEU A 47 11.95 -10.68 3.61
CA LEU A 47 11.09 -9.86 2.77
C LEU A 47 11.25 -8.37 3.11
N TYR A 48 11.16 -8.02 4.40
CA TYR A 48 11.32 -6.64 4.85
C TYR A 48 12.69 -6.06 4.54
N TRP A 49 13.74 -6.89 4.58
CA TRP A 49 15.06 -6.48 4.15
C TRP A 49 15.10 -6.09 2.65
N ILE A 50 14.47 -6.89 1.78
CA ILE A 50 14.31 -6.57 0.35
C ILE A 50 13.58 -5.23 0.19
N LEU A 51 12.51 -5.00 0.96
CA LEU A 51 11.75 -3.75 0.91
C LEU A 51 12.58 -2.54 1.33
N TYR A 52 13.38 -2.69 2.39
CA TYR A 52 14.29 -1.65 2.85
C TYR A 52 15.39 -1.34 1.82
N GLU A 53 16.06 -2.37 1.30
CA GLU A 53 17.18 -2.23 0.37
C GLU A 53 16.76 -1.60 -0.96
N HIS A 54 15.62 -2.03 -1.52
CA HIS A 54 15.18 -1.59 -2.84
C HIS A 54 14.23 -0.39 -2.84
N GLY A 55 13.56 -0.12 -1.71
CA GLY A 55 12.58 0.97 -1.60
C GLY A 55 13.09 2.15 -0.78
N ILE A 56 13.47 1.90 0.48
CA ILE A 56 13.70 2.97 1.48
C ILE A 56 15.13 3.53 1.41
N ASN A 57 16.13 2.68 1.19
CA ASN A 57 17.55 3.08 1.23
C ASN A 57 18.19 3.21 -0.17
N GLY A 58 17.47 2.84 -1.23
CA GLY A 58 17.99 2.78 -2.60
C GLY A 58 17.24 3.69 -3.59
N ALA A 59 17.87 3.98 -4.73
CA ALA A 59 17.15 4.49 -5.89
C ALA A 59 16.30 3.34 -6.46
N LEU A 60 14.99 3.44 -6.29
CA LEU A 60 14.07 2.37 -6.68
C LEU A 60 14.20 2.03 -8.17
N TYR A 61 14.69 0.83 -8.45
CA TYR A 61 14.69 0.24 -9.78
C TYR A 61 13.71 -0.94 -9.79
N LEU A 62 12.48 -0.65 -10.22
CA LEU A 62 11.35 -1.57 -10.12
C LEU A 62 11.63 -2.98 -10.68
N PRO A 63 12.27 -3.17 -11.86
CA PRO A 63 12.56 -4.51 -12.37
C PRO A 63 13.44 -5.35 -11.42
N ARG A 64 14.43 -4.73 -10.77
CA ARG A 64 15.29 -5.43 -9.81
C ARG A 64 14.57 -5.71 -8.49
N ALA A 65 13.75 -4.77 -8.02
CA ALA A 65 12.92 -4.99 -6.83
C ALA A 65 11.94 -6.16 -7.05
N GLN A 66 11.28 -6.21 -8.21
CA GLN A 66 10.37 -7.30 -8.56
C GLN A 66 11.11 -8.63 -8.72
N ALA A 67 12.29 -8.64 -9.34
CA ALA A 67 13.12 -9.85 -9.42
C ALA A 67 13.50 -10.39 -8.04
N ALA A 68 13.88 -9.51 -7.10
CA ALA A 68 14.19 -9.90 -5.72
C ALA A 68 12.96 -10.46 -4.98
N LEU A 69 11.78 -9.85 -5.16
CA LEU A 69 10.53 -10.34 -4.59
C LEU A 69 10.14 -11.73 -5.16
N HIS A 70 10.29 -11.93 -6.47
CA HIS A 70 10.03 -13.22 -7.10
C HIS A 70 11.02 -14.29 -6.64
N GLU A 71 12.30 -13.94 -6.49
CA GLU A 71 13.32 -14.80 -5.91
C GLU A 71 12.94 -15.25 -4.51
N TRP A 72 12.59 -14.28 -3.64
CA TRP A 72 12.11 -14.55 -2.29
C TRP A 72 10.92 -15.51 -2.29
N LYS A 73 9.91 -15.27 -3.13
CA LYS A 73 8.74 -16.16 -3.19
C LYS A 73 9.11 -17.57 -3.62
N ARG A 74 10.07 -17.72 -4.54
CA ARG A 74 10.57 -19.02 -5.00
C ARG A 74 11.33 -19.74 -3.89
N GLU A 75 12.20 -19.02 -3.19
CA GLU A 75 12.97 -19.55 -2.06
C GLU A 75 12.06 -20.10 -0.96
N TRP A 76 11.01 -19.34 -0.60
CA TRP A 76 10.09 -19.68 0.48
C TRP A 76 8.84 -20.43 0.02
N ALA A 77 8.85 -21.00 -1.19
CA ALA A 77 7.68 -21.64 -1.81
C ALA A 77 7.01 -22.69 -0.91
N GLY A 78 7.80 -23.50 -0.20
CA GLY A 78 7.29 -24.55 0.69
C GLY A 78 6.53 -24.05 1.92
N LEU A 79 6.60 -22.75 2.26
CA LEU A 79 5.79 -22.16 3.33
C LEU A 79 4.34 -21.92 2.90
N PHE A 80 4.08 -21.81 1.59
CA PHE A 80 2.75 -21.56 1.05
C PHE A 80 1.85 -22.81 1.10
N ASP A 81 2.44 -24.00 1.19
CA ASP A 81 1.71 -25.25 1.40
C ASP A 81 1.39 -25.51 2.88
N GLN A 82 1.89 -24.67 3.79
CA GLN A 82 1.73 -24.87 5.23
C GLN A 82 0.50 -24.13 5.80
N PRO A 83 -0.09 -24.60 6.91
CA PRO A 83 -1.21 -23.92 7.56
C PRO A 83 -0.85 -22.48 7.93
N ARG A 84 -1.82 -21.57 7.81
CA ARG A 84 -1.63 -20.12 8.05
C ARG A 84 -0.71 -19.40 7.06
N HIS A 85 -0.51 -19.91 5.85
CA HIS A 85 0.27 -19.23 4.81
C HIS A 85 -0.30 -17.87 4.38
N GLN A 86 -1.56 -17.57 4.68
CA GLN A 86 -2.24 -16.40 4.18
C GLN A 86 -1.61 -15.08 4.63
N PHE A 87 -1.03 -15.03 5.84
CA PHE A 87 -0.29 -13.86 6.31
C PHE A 87 0.99 -13.64 5.52
N LEU A 88 1.72 -14.71 5.20
CA LEU A 88 2.92 -14.64 4.35
C LEU A 88 2.57 -14.21 2.92
N LEU A 89 1.45 -14.70 2.39
CA LEU A 89 0.91 -14.28 1.09
C LEU A 89 0.47 -12.80 1.11
N MET A 90 -0.12 -12.35 2.21
CA MET A 90 -0.48 -10.95 2.42
C MET A 90 0.77 -10.06 2.45
N SER A 91 1.82 -10.43 3.19
CA SER A 91 3.09 -9.71 3.23
C SER A 91 3.76 -9.66 1.85
N TYR A 92 3.77 -10.75 1.10
CA TYR A 92 4.29 -10.77 -0.27
C TYR A 92 3.51 -9.83 -1.20
N SER A 93 2.18 -9.85 -1.11
CA SER A 93 1.32 -8.98 -1.92
C SER A 93 1.51 -7.51 -1.52
N PHE A 94 1.64 -7.23 -0.23
CA PHE A 94 1.95 -5.91 0.31
C PHE A 94 3.30 -5.40 -0.20
N GLY A 95 4.35 -6.23 -0.18
CA GLY A 95 5.67 -5.85 -0.68
C GLY A 95 5.67 -5.46 -2.15
N GLN A 96 4.95 -6.19 -3.00
CA GLN A 96 4.77 -5.82 -4.40
C GLN A 96 4.00 -4.50 -4.55
N LEU A 97 2.88 -4.36 -3.82
CA LEU A 97 2.05 -3.16 -3.87
C LEU A 97 2.83 -1.91 -3.45
N LEU A 98 3.63 -2.02 -2.40
CA LEU A 98 4.51 -0.96 -1.91
C LEU A 98 5.54 -0.55 -2.97
N MET A 99 6.21 -1.52 -3.61
CA MET A 99 7.19 -1.23 -4.66
C MET A 99 6.55 -0.54 -5.87
N TYR A 100 5.32 -0.93 -6.23
CA TYR A 100 4.59 -0.25 -7.28
C TYR A 100 4.22 1.18 -6.88
N GLU A 101 3.72 1.39 -5.67
CA GLU A 101 3.38 2.72 -5.17
C GLU A 101 4.60 3.65 -5.16
N GLN A 102 5.72 3.20 -4.61
CA GLN A 102 6.97 3.96 -4.64
C GLN A 102 7.49 4.22 -6.06
N SER A 103 7.26 3.29 -6.99
CA SER A 103 7.68 3.48 -8.39
C SER A 103 6.88 4.58 -9.08
N LEU A 104 5.59 4.70 -8.75
CA LEU A 104 4.74 5.80 -9.21
C LEU A 104 5.16 7.14 -8.60
N SER A 105 5.74 7.14 -7.40
CA SER A 105 6.31 8.35 -6.76
C SER A 105 7.57 8.86 -7.43
N SER A 106 8.27 8.02 -8.19
CA SER A 106 9.44 8.45 -8.95
C SER A 106 8.96 9.21 -10.19
N LYS A 107 9.32 10.50 -10.30
CA LYS A 107 8.96 11.45 -11.39
C LYS A 107 9.33 10.99 -12.83
N SER A 108 9.89 9.79 -12.97
CA SER A 108 10.33 9.19 -14.22
C SER A 108 9.43 8.03 -14.71
N ALA A 109 8.44 7.60 -13.91
CA ALA A 109 7.62 6.44 -14.25
C ALA A 109 6.35 6.85 -15.00
N ALA A 110 6.32 6.50 -16.29
CA ALA A 110 5.09 6.50 -17.08
C ALA A 110 4.08 5.52 -16.45
N VAL A 111 2.89 6.01 -16.11
CA VAL A 111 1.84 5.15 -15.52
C VAL A 111 1.15 4.39 -16.61
N ARG A 112 1.20 3.06 -16.53
CA ARG A 112 0.51 2.16 -17.46
C ARG A 112 -0.76 1.59 -16.82
N GLU A 113 -1.82 1.43 -17.61
CA GLU A 113 -3.08 0.80 -17.16
C GLU A 113 -2.86 -0.59 -16.53
N SER A 114 -1.95 -1.39 -17.11
CA SER A 114 -1.56 -2.71 -16.57
C SER A 114 -1.00 -2.65 -15.15
N LEU A 115 -0.26 -1.59 -14.80
CA LEU A 115 0.29 -1.38 -13.46
C LEU A 115 -0.83 -1.03 -12.48
N LEU A 116 -1.73 -0.13 -12.85
CA LEU A 116 -2.88 0.26 -12.03
C LEU A 116 -3.80 -0.94 -11.76
N SER A 117 -4.06 -1.74 -12.79
CA SER A 117 -4.86 -2.96 -12.68
C SER A 117 -4.22 -3.97 -11.72
N GLU A 118 -2.90 -4.15 -11.81
CA GLU A 118 -2.16 -5.04 -10.92
C GLU A 118 -2.16 -4.53 -9.47
N MET A 119 -1.99 -3.22 -9.25
CA MET A 119 -2.09 -2.63 -7.90
C MET A 119 -3.49 -2.83 -7.30
N LEU A 120 -4.56 -2.63 -8.08
CA LEU A 120 -5.92 -2.91 -7.64
C LEU A 120 -6.15 -4.39 -7.32
N ARG A 121 -5.62 -5.29 -8.16
CA ARG A 121 -5.68 -6.75 -7.92
C ARG A 121 -4.97 -7.12 -6.62
N LEU A 122 -3.78 -6.58 -6.36
CA LEU A 122 -3.02 -6.80 -5.13
C LEU A 122 -3.75 -6.24 -3.91
N SER A 123 -4.22 -5.00 -3.98
CA SER A 123 -5.03 -4.38 -2.91
C SER A 123 -6.25 -5.22 -2.58
N SER A 124 -6.98 -5.67 -3.60
CA SER A 124 -8.18 -6.49 -3.44
C SER A 124 -7.85 -7.86 -2.86
N GLY A 125 -6.76 -8.49 -3.31
CA GLY A 125 -6.29 -9.76 -2.76
C GLY A 125 -5.94 -9.65 -1.26
N ILE A 126 -5.25 -8.59 -0.84
CA ILE A 126 -4.92 -8.36 0.58
C ILE A 126 -6.18 -8.22 1.42
N MET A 127 -7.12 -7.37 0.99
CA MET A 127 -8.39 -7.15 1.68
C MET A 127 -9.23 -8.43 1.75
N GLN A 128 -9.34 -9.17 0.64
CA GLN A 128 -10.09 -10.42 0.59
C GLN A 128 -9.48 -11.48 1.52
N LEU A 129 -8.15 -11.64 1.50
CA LEU A 129 -7.45 -12.55 2.41
C LEU A 129 -7.73 -12.22 3.88
N ALA A 130 -7.77 -10.94 4.26
CA ALA A 130 -8.06 -10.54 5.62
C ALA A 130 -9.45 -11.01 6.07
N ILE A 131 -10.48 -10.76 5.25
CA ILE A 131 -11.86 -11.16 5.53
C ILE A 131 -11.96 -12.70 5.63
N GLU A 132 -11.39 -13.42 4.66
CA GLU A 132 -11.48 -14.89 4.57
C GLU A 132 -10.71 -15.62 5.68
N THR A 133 -9.68 -14.99 6.25
CA THR A 133 -8.82 -15.62 7.26
C THR A 133 -9.21 -15.29 8.70
N THR A 134 -10.34 -14.59 8.87
CA THR A 134 -10.86 -14.20 10.18
C THR A 134 -11.13 -15.41 11.06
N ASP A 135 -10.49 -15.45 12.22
CA ASP A 135 -10.81 -16.39 13.28
C ASP A 135 -10.64 -15.79 14.68
N ALA A 136 -10.80 -16.62 15.72
CA ALA A 136 -10.72 -16.20 17.12
C ALA A 136 -9.37 -15.54 17.50
N ARG A 137 -8.30 -15.78 16.73
CA ARG A 137 -6.97 -15.19 16.96
C ARG A 137 -6.77 -13.87 16.24
N THR A 138 -7.71 -13.44 15.39
CA THR A 138 -7.62 -12.19 14.61
C THR A 138 -7.25 -11.01 15.51
N LYS A 139 -7.94 -10.84 16.65
CA LYS A 139 -7.67 -9.76 17.63
C LYS A 139 -6.28 -9.77 18.29
N HIS A 140 -5.47 -10.79 18.02
CA HIS A 140 -4.12 -10.96 18.56
C HIS A 140 -3.05 -10.91 17.48
N LEU A 141 -3.43 -10.60 16.23
CA LEU A 141 -2.47 -10.35 15.18
C LEU A 141 -1.63 -9.12 15.52
N THR A 142 -0.38 -9.13 15.06
CA THR A 142 0.51 -7.98 15.19
C THR A 142 -0.12 -6.78 14.48
N ASP A 143 0.09 -5.58 15.03
CA ASP A 143 -0.39 -4.33 14.45
C ASP A 143 -0.10 -4.23 12.96
N HIS A 144 1.09 -4.70 12.55
CA HIS A 144 1.55 -4.76 11.18
C HIS A 144 0.54 -5.37 10.18
N VAL A 145 -0.22 -6.40 10.56
CA VAL A 145 -1.21 -7.01 9.65
C VAL A 145 -2.33 -6.02 9.33
N TYR A 146 -2.84 -5.28 10.33
CA TYR A 146 -3.86 -4.25 10.11
C TYR A 146 -3.34 -3.10 9.25
N HIS A 147 -2.04 -2.79 9.34
CA HIS A 147 -1.42 -1.78 8.48
C HIS A 147 -1.40 -2.21 7.02
N MET A 148 -1.01 -3.46 6.73
CA MET A 148 -1.01 -3.97 5.35
C MET A 148 -2.41 -3.87 4.74
N ILE A 149 -3.44 -4.19 5.52
CA ILE A 149 -4.85 -4.13 5.11
C ILE A 149 -5.28 -2.67 4.87
N ALA A 150 -4.98 -1.77 5.80
CA ALA A 150 -5.30 -0.35 5.65
C ALA A 150 -4.56 0.29 4.46
N PHE A 151 -3.29 -0.04 4.27
CA PHE A 151 -2.48 0.42 3.15
C PHE A 151 -3.08 -0.03 1.82
N ALA A 152 -3.50 -1.29 1.72
CA ALA A 152 -4.18 -1.83 0.54
C ALA A 152 -5.48 -1.08 0.23
N ALA A 153 -6.32 -0.84 1.24
CA ALA A 153 -7.59 -0.13 1.10
C ALA A 153 -7.40 1.34 0.71
N VAL A 154 -6.46 2.05 1.37
CA VAL A 154 -6.12 3.44 1.06
C VAL A 154 -5.55 3.58 -0.34
N THR A 155 -4.66 2.66 -0.75
CA THR A 155 -4.12 2.63 -2.11
C THR A 155 -5.23 2.42 -3.14
N ALA A 156 -6.14 1.47 -2.90
CA ALA A 156 -7.29 1.24 -3.79
C ALA A 156 -8.18 2.48 -3.91
N LEU A 157 -8.51 3.14 -2.80
CA LEU A 157 -9.29 4.38 -2.78
C LEU A 157 -8.63 5.49 -3.62
N ARG A 158 -7.32 5.67 -3.48
CA ARG A 158 -6.57 6.68 -4.24
C ARG A 158 -6.57 6.37 -5.73
N LEU A 159 -6.34 5.11 -6.11
CA LEU A 159 -6.39 4.67 -7.50
C LEU A 159 -7.78 4.88 -8.12
N MET A 160 -8.84 4.49 -7.39
CA MET A 160 -10.23 4.70 -7.79
C MET A 160 -10.58 6.17 -7.96
N SER A 161 -10.18 7.02 -7.01
CA SER A 161 -10.48 8.45 -7.05
C SER A 161 -9.78 9.16 -8.19
N LYS A 162 -8.56 8.74 -8.55
CA LYS A 162 -7.75 9.41 -9.56
C LYS A 162 -8.00 8.90 -10.98
N TYR A 163 -8.19 7.59 -11.13
CA TYR A 163 -8.28 6.95 -12.45
C TYR A 163 -9.67 6.36 -12.74
N GLY A 164 -10.63 6.50 -11.82
CA GLY A 164 -11.96 5.90 -11.92
C GLY A 164 -12.74 6.21 -13.20
N GLU A 165 -12.55 7.40 -13.77
CA GLU A 165 -13.24 7.85 -14.98
C GLU A 165 -12.52 7.45 -16.28
N ASN A 166 -11.21 7.16 -16.22
CA ASN A 166 -10.33 7.02 -17.39
C ASN A 166 -9.94 5.57 -17.72
N VAL A 167 -10.44 4.59 -16.97
CA VAL A 167 -10.01 3.20 -17.09
C VAL A 167 -11.20 2.31 -17.43
N GLN A 168 -11.06 1.42 -18.43
CA GLN A 168 -12.07 0.39 -18.75
C GLN A 168 -12.26 -0.64 -17.61
N VAL A 169 -11.55 -0.46 -16.49
CA VAL A 169 -11.67 -1.12 -15.18
C VAL A 169 -12.93 -0.69 -14.40
N GLY A 170 -13.82 0.12 -15.00
CA GLY A 170 -15.12 0.54 -14.43
C GLY A 170 -15.99 -0.59 -13.83
N ARG A 171 -15.80 -1.85 -14.25
CA ARG A 171 -16.51 -3.02 -13.70
C ARG A 171 -15.92 -3.56 -12.39
N ASP A 172 -14.62 -3.34 -12.13
CA ASP A 172 -13.96 -3.79 -10.89
C ASP A 172 -14.08 -2.75 -9.77
N PHE A 173 -14.18 -1.46 -10.09
CA PHE A 173 -14.28 -0.41 -9.08
C PHE A 173 -15.50 -0.53 -8.15
N GLY A 174 -16.64 -1.00 -8.64
CA GLY A 174 -17.81 -1.28 -7.79
C GLY A 174 -17.55 -2.42 -6.80
N GLN A 175 -16.83 -3.46 -7.23
CA GLN A 175 -16.47 -4.59 -6.38
C GLN A 175 -15.42 -4.20 -5.34
N VAL A 176 -14.41 -3.43 -5.76
CA VAL A 176 -13.38 -2.89 -4.86
C VAL A 176 -13.99 -1.93 -3.84
N GLY A 177 -14.92 -1.06 -4.25
CA GLY A 177 -15.66 -0.18 -3.33
C GLY A 177 -16.45 -0.96 -2.27
N THR A 178 -17.13 -2.02 -2.68
CA THR A 178 -17.84 -2.93 -1.75
C THR A 178 -16.85 -3.61 -0.80
N LEU A 179 -15.69 -4.03 -1.30
CA LEU A 179 -14.66 -4.67 -0.50
C LEU A 179 -14.06 -3.72 0.55
N ILE A 180 -13.84 -2.45 0.19
CA ILE A 180 -13.39 -1.41 1.13
C ILE A 180 -14.41 -1.22 2.27
N TYR A 181 -15.71 -1.17 1.95
CA TYR A 181 -16.75 -1.09 2.98
C TYR A 181 -16.71 -2.29 3.92
N LYS A 182 -16.60 -3.51 3.38
CA LYS A 182 -16.48 -4.74 4.18
C LYS A 182 -15.23 -4.73 5.06
N ILE A 183 -14.11 -4.17 4.59
CA ILE A 183 -12.89 -4.04 5.38
C ILE A 183 -13.05 -3.07 6.53
N VAL A 184 -13.72 -1.94 6.30
CA VAL A 184 -14.03 -0.98 7.37
C VAL A 184 -14.89 -1.64 8.45
N GLU A 185 -15.98 -2.32 8.05
CA GLU A 185 -16.84 -3.07 8.98
C GLU A 185 -16.06 -4.17 9.70
N TRP A 186 -15.23 -4.90 8.97
CA TRP A 186 -14.39 -5.95 9.52
C TRP A 186 -13.43 -5.38 10.57
N LEU A 187 -12.70 -4.31 10.28
CA LEU A 187 -11.75 -3.67 11.19
C LEU A 187 -12.45 -3.13 12.45
N ASP A 188 -13.63 -2.50 12.30
CA ASP A 188 -14.46 -2.00 13.41
C ASP A 188 -14.99 -3.14 14.30
N SER A 189 -15.08 -4.36 13.77
CA SER A 189 -15.54 -5.52 14.55
C SER A 189 -14.45 -6.12 15.45
N ILE A 190 -13.18 -5.73 15.28
CA ILE A 190 -12.05 -6.40 15.94
C ILE A 190 -11.75 -5.73 17.28
N GLY A 191 -12.10 -6.44 18.36
CA GLY A 191 -11.71 -6.06 19.71
C GLY A 191 -12.38 -4.78 20.21
N PRO A 192 -11.92 -4.23 21.34
CA PRO A 192 -12.45 -2.97 21.88
C PRO A 192 -12.04 -1.77 21.01
N GLY A 193 -12.74 -0.65 21.13
CA GLY A 193 -12.51 0.55 20.29
C GLY A 193 -11.10 1.16 20.32
N SER A 194 -10.27 0.80 21.29
CA SER A 194 -8.85 1.20 21.36
C SER A 194 -7.91 0.28 20.57
N HIS A 195 -8.42 -0.80 19.98
CA HIS A 195 -7.63 -1.78 19.24
C HIS A 195 -7.16 -1.20 17.90
N THR A 196 -5.96 -1.57 17.45
CA THR A 196 -5.34 -1.07 16.21
C THR A 196 -6.24 -1.22 14.97
N GLY A 197 -7.09 -2.25 14.94
CA GLY A 197 -8.11 -2.41 13.89
C GLY A 197 -9.01 -1.17 13.75
N HIS A 198 -9.53 -0.63 14.84
CA HIS A 198 -10.37 0.58 14.84
C HIS A 198 -9.60 1.81 14.35
N ILE A 199 -8.35 1.97 14.81
CA ILE A 199 -7.47 3.07 14.36
C ILE A 199 -7.28 3.00 12.84
N MET A 200 -7.02 1.81 12.30
CA MET A 200 -6.85 1.58 10.87
C MET A 200 -8.14 1.82 10.08
N SER A 201 -9.29 1.45 10.64
CA SER A 201 -10.60 1.75 10.08
C SER A 201 -10.82 3.26 9.94
N ASP A 202 -10.50 4.02 10.98
CA ASP A 202 -10.63 5.48 10.97
C ASP A 202 -9.73 6.15 9.93
N VAL A 203 -8.52 5.62 9.69
CA VAL A 203 -7.64 6.07 8.61
C VAL A 203 -8.30 5.88 7.23
N ILE A 204 -8.94 4.73 6.99
CA ILE A 204 -9.64 4.46 5.73
C ILE A 204 -10.83 5.41 5.58
N LYS A 205 -11.68 5.55 6.62
CA LYS A 205 -12.84 6.46 6.61
C LYS A 205 -12.43 7.92 6.39
N ALA A 206 -11.34 8.37 7.01
CA ALA A 206 -10.80 9.71 6.80
C ALA A 206 -10.37 9.92 5.34
N THR A 207 -9.71 8.92 4.76
CA THR A 207 -9.31 8.93 3.35
C THR A 207 -10.53 8.99 2.43
N GLN A 208 -11.57 8.19 2.68
CA GLN A 208 -12.82 8.22 1.91
C GLN A 208 -13.46 9.61 1.92
N ARG A 209 -13.55 10.25 3.09
CA ARG A 209 -14.11 11.61 3.24
C ARG A 209 -13.29 12.64 2.47
N LYS A 210 -11.96 12.57 2.57
CA LYS A 210 -11.05 13.49 1.87
C LYS A 210 -11.23 13.40 0.35
N LEU A 211 -11.25 12.18 -0.19
CA LEU A 211 -11.37 11.97 -1.64
C LEU A 211 -12.79 12.29 -2.15
N GLY A 212 -13.83 11.96 -1.39
CA GLY A 212 -15.22 12.31 -1.74
C GLY A 212 -15.49 13.82 -1.77
N SER A 213 -14.83 14.59 -0.89
CA SER A 213 -14.93 16.05 -0.89
C SER A 213 -14.30 16.72 -2.12
N ASN A 214 -13.34 16.05 -2.79
CA ASN A 214 -12.68 16.60 -3.98
C ASN A 214 -13.52 16.45 -5.26
N ILE A 215 -14.48 15.53 -5.27
CA ILE A 215 -15.37 15.28 -6.44
C ILE A 215 -16.58 16.23 -6.42
N GLY A 216 -16.99 16.71 -5.25
CA GLY A 216 -18.06 17.71 -5.10
C GLY A 216 -17.51 19.13 -4.99
N GLY A 217 -17.20 19.77 -6.11
CA GLY A 217 -16.70 21.14 -6.12
C GLY A 217 -17.66 22.13 -5.41
N SER A 218 -17.13 22.81 -4.40
CA SER A 218 -17.52 24.14 -3.89
C SER A 218 -19.02 24.49 -3.88
N THR A 219 -19.67 24.39 -2.71
CA THR A 219 -20.42 25.46 -2.02
C THR A 219 -21.04 24.86 -0.75
N GLN A 220 -20.23 24.61 0.28
CA GLN A 220 -20.78 24.50 1.63
C GLN A 220 -19.68 24.86 2.63
N ALA A 221 -20.02 25.77 3.53
CA ALA A 221 -19.13 26.31 4.55
C ALA A 221 -18.32 25.18 5.18
N SER A 222 -17.00 25.31 5.16
CA SER A 222 -16.07 24.41 5.85
C SER A 222 -16.60 24.17 7.28
N PRO A 223 -17.04 22.95 7.62
CA PRO A 223 -17.12 22.57 9.02
C PRO A 223 -15.70 22.60 9.56
N PRO A 224 -15.50 22.82 10.88
CA PRO A 224 -14.19 23.12 11.41
C PRO A 224 -13.22 22.08 10.89
N ALA A 225 -12.11 22.55 10.30
CA ALA A 225 -10.96 21.71 10.06
C ALA A 225 -10.83 20.85 11.30
N LEU A 226 -10.80 19.52 11.14
CA LEU A 226 -10.21 18.72 12.18
C LEU A 226 -8.78 19.22 12.26
N GLN A 227 -8.58 20.23 13.11
CA GLN A 227 -7.34 20.51 13.75
C GLN A 227 -7.00 19.15 14.35
N ILE A 228 -6.15 18.43 13.65
CA ILE A 228 -5.35 17.36 14.20
C ILE A 228 -4.37 18.07 15.16
N GLU A 229 -4.93 18.70 16.19
CA GLU A 229 -4.24 19.28 17.31
C GLU A 229 -4.68 18.46 18.51
N GLY A 230 -3.72 17.73 19.09
CA GLY A 230 -3.76 17.47 20.52
C GLY A 230 -4.23 16.09 20.99
N THR A 231 -4.43 15.09 20.14
CA THR A 231 -4.40 13.69 20.60
C THR A 231 -3.44 12.89 19.73
N ASN A 232 -2.42 12.35 20.39
CA ASN A 232 -1.44 11.41 19.87
C ASN A 232 -2.13 10.13 19.34
N LEU A 233 -2.87 10.22 18.24
CA LEU A 233 -3.02 9.09 17.33
C LEU A 233 -1.63 8.91 16.74
N ALA A 234 -0.90 7.94 17.26
CA ALA A 234 0.29 7.42 16.61
C ALA A 234 -0.18 6.79 15.30
N VAL A 235 -0.46 7.65 14.30
CA VAL A 235 -0.55 7.28 12.90
C VAL A 235 0.80 6.64 12.64
N PRO A 236 0.84 5.32 12.43
CA PRO A 236 2.12 4.63 12.48
C PRO A 236 3.03 5.19 11.40
N ASP A 237 4.34 5.21 11.64
CA ASP A 237 5.31 5.91 10.80
C ASP A 237 5.25 5.50 9.31
N PHE A 238 4.60 4.40 8.93
CA PHE A 238 4.38 4.09 7.51
C PHE A 238 3.34 5.00 6.81
N PHE A 239 2.42 5.57 7.58
CA PHE A 239 1.45 6.57 7.15
C PHE A 239 1.88 8.01 7.54
N ALA A 240 2.68 8.16 8.61
CA ALA A 240 3.13 9.45 9.16
C ALA A 240 4.58 9.86 8.79
N ALA A 241 5.49 8.90 8.54
CA ALA A 241 6.63 9.19 7.69
C ALA A 241 6.02 9.40 6.32
N ASN A 242 5.86 10.67 5.98
CA ASN A 242 5.73 11.14 4.63
C ASN A 242 6.62 10.22 3.76
N THR A 243 6.00 9.35 2.96
CA THR A 243 6.51 9.05 1.62
C THR A 243 6.81 10.43 1.05
N ALA A 244 8.06 10.85 1.14
CA ALA A 244 8.45 12.25 1.06
C ALA A 244 7.76 12.89 -0.15
N GLU A 245 6.80 13.79 0.11
CA GLU A 245 6.04 14.49 -0.95
C GLU A 245 5.50 13.56 -2.05
N PHE A 246 4.87 12.42 -1.72
CA PHE A 246 4.17 11.68 -2.77
C PHE A 246 2.86 12.39 -3.12
N ASP A 247 2.98 13.37 -4.01
CA ASP A 247 1.85 14.05 -4.60
C ASP A 247 1.20 13.15 -5.64
N TRP A 248 0.04 12.59 -5.28
CA TRP A 248 -0.75 11.83 -6.23
C TRP A 248 -1.16 12.69 -7.42
N ASP A 249 -1.19 14.02 -7.31
CA ASP A 249 -1.61 14.91 -8.40
C ASP A 249 -0.53 15.04 -9.49
N ASP A 250 0.76 14.86 -9.16
CA ASP A 250 1.90 14.98 -10.08
C ASP A 250 2.05 13.82 -11.10
N ILE A 251 1.30 12.74 -10.90
CA ILE A 251 1.44 11.52 -11.71
C ILE A 251 0.66 11.64 -13.03
N ILE A 252 1.35 11.58 -14.18
CA ILE A 252 0.73 11.73 -15.51
C ILE A 252 0.55 10.35 -16.19
N PRO A 253 -0.68 9.98 -16.59
CA PRO A 253 -0.98 8.85 -17.48
C PRO A 253 -0.16 8.83 -18.79
N ASP A 254 0.33 7.67 -19.21
CA ASP A 254 1.04 7.54 -20.50
C ASP A 254 0.18 7.06 -21.68
N TRP A 255 -1.09 6.75 -21.42
CA TRP A 255 -2.04 6.30 -22.43
C TRP A 255 -2.84 7.49 -22.99
N PRO A 256 -3.23 7.47 -24.28
CA PRO A 256 -3.99 8.56 -24.88
C PRO A 256 -5.32 8.71 -24.14
N SER A 257 -5.65 9.95 -23.75
CA SER A 257 -7.01 10.29 -23.34
C SER A 257 -7.94 9.97 -24.51
N LEU A 258 -9.10 9.36 -24.26
CA LEU A 258 -10.07 9.08 -25.32
C LEU A 258 -10.54 10.36 -26.03
N ASP A 259 -10.35 11.52 -25.41
CA ASP A 259 -10.58 12.86 -25.99
C ASP A 259 -9.54 13.26 -27.04
N SER A 260 -8.41 12.55 -27.16
CA SER A 260 -7.35 12.81 -28.14
C SER A 260 -7.53 12.05 -29.46
N LEU A 261 -8.55 11.19 -29.55
CA LEU A 261 -9.01 10.62 -30.81
C LEU A 261 -10.06 11.54 -31.44
N ASP A 262 -9.62 12.73 -31.85
CA ASP A 262 -10.34 13.50 -32.86
C ASP A 262 -10.38 12.64 -34.14
N VAL A 263 -11.49 11.93 -34.31
CA VAL A 263 -11.85 11.31 -35.58
C VAL A 263 -11.97 12.46 -36.57
N PRO A 264 -11.17 12.50 -37.66
CA PRO A 264 -11.36 13.52 -38.67
C PRO A 264 -12.79 13.38 -39.19
N ALA A 265 -13.58 14.46 -39.08
CA ALA A 265 -14.88 14.54 -39.71
C ALA A 265 -14.72 14.09 -41.16
N HIS A 266 -15.47 13.05 -41.53
CA HIS A 266 -15.57 12.60 -42.90
C HIS A 266 -15.94 13.81 -43.76
N ASP A 267 -15.01 14.23 -44.63
CA ASP A 267 -15.29 15.20 -45.68
C ASP A 267 -16.35 14.59 -46.60
N ASP A 268 -17.58 15.07 -46.46
CA ASP A 268 -18.62 14.97 -47.47
C ASP A 268 -18.17 15.78 -48.70
N ASN A 269 -17.48 15.11 -49.63
CA ASN A 269 -17.39 15.56 -51.01
C ASN A 269 -17.00 14.40 -51.94
N PHE A 270 -18.02 13.66 -52.39
CA PHE A 270 -17.96 12.99 -53.69
C PHE A 270 -18.96 13.68 -54.62
N ILE A 271 -18.42 14.34 -55.65
CA ILE A 271 -19.10 14.68 -56.91
C ILE A 271 -19.22 13.39 -57.72
#